data_AF-A0A953RMU3-F1
#
_entry.id   AF-A0A953RMU3-F1
#
_cell.length_a   1.000
_cell.length_b   1.000
_cell.length_c   1.000
_cell.angle_alpha   90.00
_cell.angle_beta   90.00
_cell.angle_gamma   90.00
#
_symmetry.space_group_name_H-M   'P 1'
#
loop_
_entity.id
_entity.type
_entity.pdbx_description
1 polymer ?
#
loop_
_entity_poly.entity_id
_entity_poly.type
_entity_poly.pdbx_seq_one_letter_code
_entity_poly.pdbx_strand_id
1 'polypeptide(L)' 'MKISRRELIGMAAGATLLRAQDQRPTFRVKVDYVVLSFQVTDSKNHYVNSLKPSDFRIYEDGILQKVST' A
#
# COMPACT_ATOMS: atom_id res chain seq x y z
N MET A 1 38.73 36.61 -12.46
CA MET A 1 38.56 35.30 -11.79
C MET A 1 38.82 34.21 -12.83
N LYS A 2 39.90 33.42 -12.72
CA LYS A 2 40.26 32.39 -13.71
C LYS A 2 39.99 31.02 -13.08
N ILE A 3 38.84 30.42 -13.40
CA ILE A 3 38.47 29.08 -12.93
C ILE A 3 39.33 28.06 -13.69
N SER A 4 40.01 27.19 -12.95
CA SER A 4 40.89 26.16 -13.51
C SER A 4 40.07 25.00 -14.07
N ARG A 5 40.58 24.35 -15.14
CA ARG A 5 39.94 23.16 -15.76
C ARG A 5 39.67 22.04 -14.75
N ARG A 6 40.50 21.93 -13.69
CA ARG A 6 40.33 20.96 -12.61
C ARG A 6 39.13 21.27 -11.70
N GLU A 7 38.89 22.55 -11.43
CA GLU A 7 37.75 23.00 -10.63
C GLU A 7 36.44 22.83 -11.40
N LEU A 8 36.47 23.06 -12.71
CA LEU A 8 35.33 22.82 -13.60
C LEU A 8 34.89 21.35 -13.61
N ILE A 9 35.84 20.41 -13.63
CA ILE A 9 35.56 18.97 -13.59
C ILE A 9 34.97 18.56 -12.23
N GLY A 10 35.53 19.07 -11.13
CA GLY A 10 35.00 18.80 -9.78
C GLY A 10 33.57 19.31 -9.59
N MET A 11 33.25 20.50 -10.09
CA MET A 11 31.89 21.06 -10.02
C MET A 11 30.90 20.27 -10.90
N ALA A 12 31.30 19.85 -12.10
CA ALA A 12 30.45 19.06 -12.98
C ALA A 12 30.14 17.67 -12.38
N ALA A 13 31.13 17.01 -11.76
CA ALA A 13 30.94 15.72 -11.09
C ALA A 13 30.07 15.83 -9.82
N GLY A 14 30.19 16.93 -9.05
CA GLY A 14 29.31 17.17 -7.91
C GLY A 14 27.85 17.39 -8.30
N ALA A 15 27.61 18.08 -9.43
CA ALA A 15 26.26 18.35 -9.92
C ALA A 15 25.54 17.09 -10.42
N THR A 16 26.26 16.13 -11.02
CA THR A 16 25.67 14.86 -11.49
C THR A 16 25.35 13.91 -10.33
N LEU A 17 26.19 13.88 -9.29
CA LEU A 17 25.95 13.08 -8.08
C LEU A 17 24.72 13.54 -7.30
N LEU A 18 24.45 14.84 -7.24
CA LEU A 18 23.25 15.39 -6.59
C LEU A 18 21.95 15.01 -7.32
N ARG A 19 21.99 14.81 -8.64
CA ARG A 19 20.82 14.41 -9.45
C ARG A 19 20.47 12.93 -9.32
N ALA A 20 21.41 12.09 -8.90
CA ALA A 20 21.20 10.65 -8.74
C ALA A 20 20.37 10.29 -7.49
N GLN A 21 20.23 11.21 -6.52
CA GLN A 21 19.50 10.96 -5.27
C GLN A 21 17.99 11.23 -5.35
N ASP A 22 17.50 11.84 -6.43
CA ASP A 22 16.08 12.25 -6.56
C ASP A 22 15.14 11.15 -7.09
N GLN A 23 15.65 9.98 -7.47
CA GLN A 23 14.82 8.89 -7.96
C GLN A 23 14.36 7.97 -6.83
N ARG A 24 13.27 8.37 -6.14
CA ARG A 24 12.58 7.47 -5.20
C ARG A 24 11.92 6.33 -6.01
N PRO A 25 12.28 5.06 -5.77
CA PRO A 25 11.64 3.95 -6.47
C PRO A 25 10.17 3.83 -6.06
N THR A 26 9.27 3.76 -7.04
CA THR A 26 7.86 3.42 -6.80
C THR A 26 7.68 1.92 -6.94
N PHE A 27 7.37 1.25 -5.84
CA PHE A 27 7.00 -0.16 -5.85
C PHE A 27 5.52 -0.30 -6.16
N ARG A 28 5.20 -1.17 -7.13
CA ARG A 28 3.82 -1.57 -7.44
C ARG A 28 3.66 -3.01 -7.00
N VAL A 29 2.64 -3.27 -6.18
CA VAL A 29 2.26 -4.61 -5.74
C VAL A 29 0.89 -4.90 -6.32
N LYS A 30 0.71 -6.11 -6.86
CA LYS A 30 -0.60 -6.60 -7.31
C LYS A 30 -1.27 -7.26 -6.10
N VAL A 31 -2.49 -6.85 -5.81
CA VAL A 31 -3.34 -7.51 -4.81
C VAL A 31 -4.45 -8.22 -5.55
N ASP A 32 -4.56 -9.54 -5.36
CA ASP A 32 -5.66 -10.35 -5.87
C ASP A 32 -6.71 -10.45 -4.75
N TYR A 33 -7.85 -9.78 -4.93
CA TYR A 33 -8.94 -9.79 -3.95
C TYR A 33 -9.92 -10.93 -4.22
N VAL A 34 -10.41 -11.56 -3.16
CA VAL A 34 -11.54 -12.50 -3.21
C VAL A 34 -12.75 -11.83 -2.56
N VAL A 35 -13.88 -11.80 -3.28
CA VAL A 35 -15.16 -11.32 -2.73
C VAL A 35 -15.94 -12.52 -2.22
N LEU A 36 -16.21 -12.53 -0.91
CA LEU A 36 -17.01 -13.57 -0.26
C LEU A 36 -18.38 -13.01 0.10
N SER A 37 -19.43 -13.64 -0.45
CA SER A 37 -20.81 -13.39 -0.04
C SER A 37 -21.26 -14.46 0.94
N PHE A 38 -21.81 -14.05 2.07
CA PHE A 38 -22.35 -14.95 3.07
C PHE A 38 -23.69 -14.43 3.61
N GLN A 39 -24.47 -15.33 4.18
CA GLN A 39 -25.75 -15.04 4.84
C GLN A 39 -25.74 -15.69 6.23
N VAL A 40 -26.40 -15.04 7.19
CA VAL A 40 -26.50 -15.55 8.57
C VAL A 40 -27.91 -16.05 8.81
N THR A 41 -28.03 -17.28 9.30
CA THR A 41 -29.31 -17.91 9.62
C THR A 41 -29.33 -18.42 11.05
N ASP A 42 -30.52 -18.51 11.64
CA ASP A 42 -30.73 -19.19 12.93
C ASP A 42 -30.71 -20.72 12.77
N SER A 43 -30.90 -21.46 13.86
CA SER A 43 -30.95 -22.93 13.86
C SER A 43 -32.16 -23.52 13.13
N LYS A 44 -33.12 -22.69 12.71
CA LYS A 44 -34.33 -23.06 11.98
C LYS A 44 -34.29 -22.59 10.51
N ASN A 45 -33.13 -22.13 10.03
CA ASN A 45 -32.92 -21.56 8.69
C ASN A 45 -33.65 -20.24 8.41
N HIS A 46 -34.03 -19.47 9.43
CA HIS A 46 -34.52 -18.10 9.21
C HIS A 46 -33.35 -17.13 9.10
N TYR A 47 -33.47 -16.15 8.20
CA TYR A 47 -32.50 -15.08 8.07
C TYR A 47 -32.42 -14.22 9.34
N VAL A 48 -31.19 -14.01 9.82
CA VAL A 48 -30.92 -13.05 10.88
C VAL A 48 -30.84 -11.66 10.24
N ASN A 49 -31.83 -10.83 10.52
CA ASN A 49 -31.95 -9.49 9.96
C ASN A 49 -31.26 -8.42 10.83
N SER A 50 -31.11 -7.21 10.27
CA SER A 50 -30.60 -6.02 10.97
C SER A 50 -29.15 -6.11 11.47
N LEU A 51 -28.34 -6.97 10.86
CA LEU A 51 -26.90 -7.04 11.10
C LEU A 51 -26.20 -5.82 10.52
N LYS A 52 -25.28 -5.25 11.30
CA LYS A 52 -24.42 -4.12 10.92
C LYS A 52 -23.02 -4.64 10.57
N PRO A 53 -22.25 -3.91 9.75
CA PRO A 53 -20.84 -4.25 9.51
C PRO A 53 -20.02 -4.39 10.81
N SER A 54 -20.35 -3.61 11.84
CA SER A 54 -19.72 -3.67 13.17
C SER A 54 -19.96 -4.96 13.94
N ASP A 55 -20.96 -5.76 13.54
CA ASP A 55 -21.32 -7.01 14.21
C ASP A 55 -20.44 -8.18 13.75
N PHE A 56 -19.59 -7.95 12.74
CA PHE A 56 -18.69 -8.93 12.16
C PHE A 56 -17.23 -8.64 12.51
N ARG A 57 -16.47 -9.70 12.75
CA ARG A 57 -15.00 -9.66 12.76
C ARG A 57 -14.50 -10.68 11.76
N ILE A 58 -13.82 -10.21 10.73
CA ILE A 58 -13.24 -11.07 9.70
C ILE A 58 -11.78 -11.28 10.05
N TYR A 59 -11.36 -12.54 10.11
CA TYR A 59 -9.96 -12.91 10.36
C TYR A 59 -9.43 -13.69 9.15
N GLU A 60 -8.21 -13.36 8.74
CA GLU A 60 -7.44 -14.12 7.76
C GLU A 60 -6.18 -14.61 8.49
N ASP A 61 -6.00 -15.93 8.57
CA ASP A 61 -4.89 -16.55 9.30
C ASP A 61 -4.73 -16.04 10.74
N GLY A 62 -5.84 -15.73 11.41
CA GLY A 62 -5.88 -15.20 12.77
C GLY A 62 -5.64 -13.68 12.88
N ILE A 63 -5.42 -12.98 11.76
CA ILE A 63 -5.23 -11.53 11.70
C ILE A 63 -6.56 -10.85 11.40
N LEU A 64 -6.98 -9.92 12.25
CA LEU A 64 -8.20 -9.14 12.06
C LEU A 64 -8.09 -8.26 10.79
N GLN A 65 -9.06 -8.42 9.90
CA GLN A 65 -9.13 -7.70 8.62
C GLN A 65 -10.02 -6.46 8.73
N LYS A 66 -9.63 -5.40 8.01
CA LYS A 66 -10.43 -4.19 7.87
C LYS A 66 -11.50 -4.41 6.80
N VAL A 67 -12.76 -4.35 7.20
CA VAL A 67 -13.88 -4.40 6.25
C VAL A 67 -13.95 -3.08 5.50
N SER A 68 -13.80 -3.13 4.17
CA SER A 68 -14.15 -2.00 3.30
C SER A 68 -15.67 -1.95 3.18
N THR A 69 -16.28 -0.88 3.69
CA THR A 69 -17.70 -0.56 3.46
C THR A 69 -17.82 0.42 2.30
#